data_AF-A0A2G4T0C9-F1
#
_entry.id   AF-A0A2G4T0C9-F1
#
_cell.length_a   1.000
_cell.length_b   1.000
_cell.length_c   1.000
_cell.angle_alpha   90.00
_cell.angle_beta   90.00
_cell.angle_gamma   90.00
#
_symmetry.space_group_name_H-M   'P 1'
#
loop_
_entity.id
_entity.type
_entity.pdbx_description
1 polymer ?
#
loop_
_entity_poly.entity_id
_entity_poly.type
_entity_poly.pdbx_seq_one_letter_code
_entity_poly.pdbx_strand_id
1 'polypeptide(L)'
;MDPIIIETVYWRVSQSSGSLLFDVISRKESDKDLYKLAIDQFGDLAGQLVHRSGTNRYLEVNFNASGHRSFAFTSGLKFDHGMIIKPAHDMASGSVLKKSEPSTFTLASAKRASCWLSCHAQ
;
A
#
# COMPACT_ATOMS: atom_id res chain seq x y z
N MET A 1 -19.14 -11.41 13.14
CA MET A 1 -18.76 -9.99 13.07
C MET A 1 -18.01 -9.80 11.77
N ASP A 2 -18.36 -8.76 11.02
CA ASP A 2 -17.65 -8.44 9.78
C ASP A 2 -16.27 -7.87 10.09
N PRO A 3 -15.25 -8.20 9.28
CA PRO A 3 -13.89 -7.71 9.51
C PRO A 3 -13.81 -6.20 9.29
N ILE A 4 -13.05 -5.52 10.15
CA ILE A 4 -12.73 -4.10 9.95
C ILE A 4 -11.57 -4.04 8.94
N ILE A 5 -11.81 -3.50 7.76
CA ILE A 5 -10.81 -3.38 6.69
C ILE A 5 -10.29 -1.94 6.66
N ILE A 6 -8.96 -1.79 6.74
CA ILE A 6 -8.27 -0.51 6.61
C ILE A 6 -7.41 -0.57 5.34
N GLU A 7 -7.69 0.32 4.40
CA GLU A 7 -6.86 0.49 3.20
C GLU A 7 -5.65 1.38 3.53
N THR A 8 -4.44 0.91 3.23
CA THR A 8 -3.23 1.70 3.45
C THR A 8 -3.17 2.86 2.46
N VAL A 9 -3.16 4.08 2.97
CA VAL A 9 -2.96 5.30 2.18
C VAL A 9 -1.55 5.83 2.44
N TYR A 10 -0.55 5.19 1.84
CA TYR A 10 0.84 5.59 2.00
C TYR A 10 1.37 6.37 0.80
N TRP A 11 2.18 7.39 1.07
CA TRP A 11 2.57 8.44 0.11
C TRP A 11 4.09 8.58 -0.07
N ARG A 12 4.87 7.55 0.27
CA ARG A 12 6.33 7.56 0.08
C ARG A 12 6.78 6.48 -0.92
N VAL A 13 7.90 6.75 -1.55
CA VAL A 13 8.71 5.77 -2.29
C VAL A 13 9.24 4.74 -1.29
N SER A 14 8.96 3.46 -1.53
CA SER A 14 9.56 2.35 -0.78
C SER A 14 11.08 2.37 -0.90
N GLN A 15 11.76 1.81 0.10
CA GLN A 15 13.21 1.62 -0.02
C GLN A 15 13.58 0.51 -1.00
N SER A 16 12.67 -0.46 -1.21
CA SER A 16 12.86 -1.56 -2.14
C SER A 16 11.71 -1.65 -3.15
N SER A 17 12.06 -1.74 -4.44
CA SER A 17 11.05 -1.90 -5.51
C SER A 17 10.26 -3.19 -5.30
N GLY A 18 8.94 -3.09 -5.28
CA GLY A 18 8.06 -4.26 -5.17
C GLY A 18 7.70 -4.64 -3.74
N SER A 19 8.14 -3.88 -2.74
CA SER A 19 7.62 -4.01 -1.38
C SER A 19 6.11 -3.73 -1.32
N LEU A 20 5.49 -4.21 -0.25
CA LEU A 20 4.14 -3.84 0.15
C LEU A 20 4.22 -3.03 1.44
N LEU A 21 3.37 -2.01 1.54
CA LEU A 21 3.34 -1.10 2.69
C LEU A 21 2.01 -1.22 3.42
N PHE A 22 2.06 -1.46 4.72
CA PHE A 22 0.89 -1.57 5.59
C PHE A 22 0.86 -0.40 6.57
N ASP A 23 -0.23 0.36 6.58
CA ASP A 23 -0.48 1.43 7.55
C ASP A 23 -0.82 0.82 8.91
N VAL A 24 0.14 0.89 9.83
CA VAL A 24 0.02 0.36 11.19
C VAL A 24 0.00 1.48 12.22
N ILE A 25 -0.43 2.70 11.84
CA ILE A 25 -0.51 3.85 12.74
C ILE A 25 -1.42 3.58 13.92
N SER A 26 -2.57 2.95 13.67
CA SER A 26 -3.57 2.65 14.69
C SER A 26 -3.20 1.45 15.58
N ARG A 27 -2.02 0.85 15.36
CA ARG A 27 -1.60 -0.38 16.02
C ARG A 27 -0.70 -0.13 17.22
N LYS A 28 -1.00 -0.83 18.32
CA LYS A 28 -0.25 -0.79 19.59
C LYS A 28 0.89 -1.80 19.65
N GLU A 29 0.88 -2.78 18.76
CA GLU A 29 1.86 -3.86 18.64
C GLU A 29 3.27 -3.30 18.51
N SER A 30 4.26 -3.92 19.16
CA SER A 30 5.65 -3.49 19.02
C SER A 30 6.18 -3.80 17.61
N ASP A 31 7.29 -3.18 17.20
CA ASP A 31 7.87 -3.48 15.88
C ASP A 31 8.21 -4.98 15.75
N LYS A 32 8.68 -5.60 16.84
CA LYS A 32 8.97 -7.04 16.90
C LYS A 32 7.70 -7.88 16.71
N ASP A 33 6.57 -7.46 17.27
CA ASP A 33 5.30 -8.18 17.12
C ASP A 33 4.80 -8.07 15.67
N LEU A 34 4.93 -6.89 15.05
CA LEU A 34 4.59 -6.70 13.63
C LEU A 34 5.46 -7.56 12.70
N TYR A 35 6.76 -7.62 12.99
CA TYR A 35 7.71 -8.45 12.27
C TYR A 35 7.39 -9.93 12.36
N LYS A 36 7.05 -10.39 13.57
CA LYS A 36 6.63 -11.78 13.77
C LYS A 36 5.31 -12.06 13.04
N LEU A 37 4.34 -11.15 13.14
CA LEU A 37 3.03 -11.28 12.52
C LEU A 37 3.12 -11.40 10.99
N ALA A 38 3.98 -10.59 10.35
CA ALA A 38 4.16 -10.64 8.90
C ALA A 38 4.83 -11.95 8.45
N ILE A 39 5.84 -12.43 9.19
CA ILE A 39 6.48 -13.74 8.92
C ILE A 39 5.46 -14.87 9.08
N ASP A 40 4.71 -14.86 10.19
CA ASP A 40 3.72 -15.91 10.50
C ASP A 40 2.62 -15.99 9.42
N GLN A 41 2.25 -14.87 8.79
CA GLN A 41 1.18 -14.83 7.78
C GLN A 41 1.64 -15.00 6.34
N PHE A 42 2.82 -14.48 5.99
CA PHE A 42 3.26 -14.42 4.60
C PHE A 42 4.44 -15.34 4.29
N GLY A 43 5.02 -15.98 5.32
CA GLY A 43 6.10 -16.94 5.17
C GLY A 43 7.45 -16.26 4.94
N ASP A 44 8.21 -16.77 3.96
CA ASP A 44 9.56 -16.30 3.69
C ASP A 44 9.58 -14.91 3.03
N LEU A 45 10.20 -13.96 3.72
CA LEU A 45 10.29 -12.54 3.35
C LEU A 45 11.74 -12.20 3.02
N ALA A 46 11.94 -11.35 1.99
CA ALA A 46 13.27 -10.82 1.66
C ALA A 46 13.76 -9.83 2.72
N GLY A 47 12.82 -9.14 3.38
CA GLY A 47 13.11 -8.17 4.42
C GLY A 47 11.84 -7.49 4.90
N GLN A 48 11.94 -6.82 6.03
CA GLN A 48 10.86 -6.03 6.59
C GLN A 48 11.41 -4.89 7.44
N LEU A 49 10.71 -3.77 7.45
CA LEU A 49 11.11 -2.58 8.17
C LEU A 49 9.90 -1.76 8.59
N VAL A 50 9.85 -1.37 9.87
CA VAL A 50 8.90 -0.37 10.33
C VAL A 50 9.48 1.02 10.10
N HIS A 51 8.79 1.81 9.28
CA HIS A 51 9.07 3.23 9.07
C HIS A 51 8.28 4.08 10.03
N ARG A 52 8.92 5.12 10.57
CA ARG A 52 8.27 6.15 11.40
C ARG A 52 8.52 7.52 10.80
N SER A 53 7.46 8.30 10.61
CA SER A 53 7.54 9.68 10.15
C SER A 53 6.54 10.52 10.90
N GLY A 54 7.01 11.26 11.90
CA GLY A 54 6.15 11.91 12.89
C GLY A 54 5.28 10.90 13.62
N THR A 55 3.98 11.10 13.62
CA THR A 55 2.98 10.17 14.18
C THR A 55 2.68 8.98 13.26
N ASN A 56 3.18 9.00 12.02
CA ASN A 56 2.91 7.94 11.07
C ASN A 56 3.83 6.72 11.29
N ARG A 57 3.28 5.52 11.07
CA ARG A 57 3.97 4.25 11.27
C ARG A 57 3.52 3.24 10.21
N TYR A 58 4.47 2.72 9.44
CA TYR A 58 4.18 1.80 8.35
C TYR A 58 5.09 0.60 8.42
N LEU A 59 4.55 -0.58 8.17
CA LEU A 59 5.35 -1.79 7.97
C LEU A 59 5.58 -1.97 6.47
N GLU A 60 6.84 -1.86 6.05
CA GLU A 60 7.26 -2.26 4.71
C GLU A 60 7.67 -3.74 4.75
N VAL A 61 7.17 -4.53 3.80
CA VAL A 61 7.50 -5.94 3.64
C VAL A 61 7.96 -6.19 2.21
N ASN A 62 9.13 -6.81 2.07
CA ASN A 62 9.69 -7.25 0.80
C ASN A 62 9.65 -8.79 0.71
N PHE A 63 9.49 -9.32 -0.50
CA PHE A 63 9.19 -10.73 -0.74
C PHE A 63 10.23 -11.35 -1.68
N ASN A 64 10.71 -12.55 -1.35
CA ASN A 64 11.57 -13.33 -2.23
C ASN A 64 10.80 -13.89 -3.45
N ALA A 65 9.50 -14.15 -3.27
CA ALA A 65 8.64 -14.76 -4.29
C ALA A 65 7.40 -13.90 -4.61
N SER A 66 7.12 -13.74 -5.90
CA SER A 66 5.94 -13.00 -6.39
C SER A 66 4.60 -13.61 -5.94
N GLY A 67 4.57 -14.92 -5.68
CA GLY A 67 3.39 -15.62 -5.15
C GLY A 67 3.01 -15.15 -3.74
N HIS A 68 3.99 -15.05 -2.82
CA HIS A 68 3.74 -14.56 -1.45
C HIS A 68 3.32 -13.10 -1.44
N ARG A 69 3.93 -12.29 -2.31
CA ARG A 69 3.54 -10.90 -2.51
C ARG A 69 2.09 -10.76 -2.96
N SER A 70 1.69 -11.53 -3.97
CA SER A 70 0.31 -11.50 -4.51
C SER A 70 -0.71 -11.97 -3.46
N PHE A 71 -0.34 -12.99 -2.68
CA PHE A 71 -1.13 -13.45 -1.55
C PHE A 71 -1.26 -12.38 -0.46
N ALA A 72 -0.17 -11.73 -0.06
CA ALA A 72 -0.18 -10.67 0.94
C ALA A 72 -0.99 -9.44 0.49
N PHE A 73 -0.91 -9.09 -0.79
CA PHE A 73 -1.72 -8.04 -1.39
C PHE A 73 -3.21 -8.37 -1.32
N THR A 74 -3.58 -9.60 -1.71
CA THR A 74 -4.98 -10.03 -1.75
C THR A 74 -5.55 -10.25 -0.35
N SER A 75 -4.76 -10.81 0.58
CA SER A 75 -5.23 -11.17 1.92
C SER A 75 -5.17 -10.01 2.91
N GLY A 76 -4.16 -9.15 2.82
CA GLY A 76 -3.88 -8.10 3.79
C GLY A 76 -3.25 -8.64 5.08
N LEU A 77 -2.66 -7.74 5.87
CA LEU A 77 -2.09 -8.06 7.18
C LEU A 77 -3.23 -8.15 8.20
N LYS A 78 -3.44 -9.34 8.74
CA LYS A 78 -4.56 -9.62 9.66
C LYS A 78 -4.10 -9.40 11.10
N PHE A 79 -4.94 -8.77 11.90
CA PHE A 79 -4.77 -8.58 13.33
C PHE A 79 -5.89 -9.31 14.07
N ASP A 80 -5.73 -9.41 15.39
CA ASP A 80 -6.77 -9.93 16.27
C ASP A 80 -8.08 -9.17 16.10
N HIS A 81 -9.18 -9.83 16.48
CA HIS A 81 -10.55 -9.30 16.39
C HIS A 81 -11.03 -8.99 14.96
N GLY A 82 -10.44 -9.66 13.96
CA GLY A 82 -10.91 -9.59 12.57
C GLY A 82 -10.53 -8.30 11.85
N MET A 83 -9.55 -7.56 12.35
CA MET A 83 -9.07 -6.37 11.65
C MET A 83 -8.07 -6.75 10.55
N ILE A 84 -8.20 -6.17 9.37
CA ILE A 84 -7.34 -6.45 8.22
C ILE A 84 -6.84 -5.13 7.66
N ILE A 85 -5.52 -5.01 7.49
CA ILE A 85 -4.89 -3.87 6.85
C ILE A 85 -4.47 -4.28 5.44
N LYS A 86 -5.09 -3.68 4.43
CA LYS A 86 -4.74 -3.91 3.03
C LYS A 86 -3.54 -3.06 2.65
N PRO A 87 -2.53 -3.63 1.98
CA PRO A 87 -1.32 -2.90 1.67
C PRO A 87 -1.54 -1.93 0.52
N ALA A 88 -0.79 -0.84 0.52
CA ALA A 88 -0.58 -0.04 -0.67
C ALA A 88 0.46 -0.74 -1.56
N HIS A 89 0.28 -0.59 -2.87
CA HIS A 89 1.35 -0.91 -3.80
C HIS A 89 2.46 0.12 -3.65
N ASP A 90 3.72 -0.33 -3.58
CA ASP A 90 4.85 0.59 -3.70
C ASP A 90 4.75 1.36 -5.03
N MET A 91 4.94 2.67 -4.94
CA MET A 91 5.04 3.56 -6.08
C MET A 91 6.46 3.51 -6.63
N ALA A 92 6.61 3.30 -7.94
CA ALA A 92 7.92 3.28 -8.59
C ALA A 92 8.79 4.49 -8.19
N SER A 93 10.05 4.24 -7.83
CA SER A 93 11.01 5.30 -7.47
C SER A 93 11.03 6.43 -8.52
N GLY A 94 10.87 7.68 -8.06
CA GLY A 94 10.82 8.87 -8.93
C GLY A 94 9.41 9.32 -9.36
N SER A 95 8.34 8.66 -8.92
CA SER A 95 6.99 9.12 -9.23
C SER A 95 6.57 10.31 -8.36
N VAL A 96 6.36 11.47 -9.01
CA VAL A 96 5.75 12.66 -8.44
C VAL A 96 4.25 12.56 -8.67
N LEU A 97 3.45 12.51 -7.60
CA LEU A 97 1.99 12.53 -7.73
C LEU A 97 1.38 13.84 -7.26
N LYS A 98 0.50 14.36 -8.10
CA LYS A 98 -0.31 15.56 -7.90
C LYS A 98 -1.52 15.20 -7.04
N LYS A 99 -1.75 15.94 -5.96
CA LYS A 99 -2.95 15.84 -5.13
C LYS A 99 -4.18 16.07 -6.01
N SER A 100 -4.99 15.04 -6.23
CA SER A 100 -6.37 15.23 -6.69
C SER A 100 -7.25 15.37 -5.46
N GLU A 101 -7.95 16.49 -5.36
CA GLU A 101 -9.04 16.62 -4.40
C GLU A 101 -10.15 15.62 -4.76
N PRO A 102 -10.88 15.08 -3.77
CA PRO A 102 -11.98 14.16 -4.03
C PRO A 102 -13.01 14.91 -4.89
N SER A 103 -13.08 14.55 -6.17
CA SER A 103 -14.08 15.09 -7.06
C SER A 103 -15.42 14.52 -6.61
N THR A 104 -16.25 15.36 -5.99
CA THR A 104 -17.65 15.07 -5.75
C THR A 104 -18.24 14.51 -7.04
N PHE A 105 -18.69 13.25 -6.98
CA PHE A 105 -19.32 12.56 -8.08
C PHE A 105 -20.67 13.22 -8.35
N THR A 106 -20.68 14.32 -9.11
CA THR A 106 -21.91 14.84 -9.69
C THR A 106 -22.09 14.20 -11.05
N LEU A 107 -23.06 13.30 -11.11
CA LEU A 107 -23.51 12.63 -12.33
C LEU A 107 -24.06 13.69 -13.29
N ALA A 108 -23.25 14.20 -14.21
CA ALA A 108 -23.73 15.06 -15.30
C ALA A 108 -22.87 14.90 -16.56
N SER A 109 -23.43 14.14 -17.50
CA SER A 109 -23.22 14.21 -18.95
C SER A 109 -21.86 13.83 -19.53
N ALA A 110 -21.88 12.67 -20.17
CA ALA A 110 -21.04 12.29 -21.28
C ALA A 110 -20.90 13.40 -22.35
N LYS A 111 -19.67 13.84 -22.62
CA LYS A 111 -19.12 14.16 -23.95
C LYS A 111 -17.74 14.82 -23.80
N ARG A 112 -16.68 14.06 -24.09
CA ARG A 112 -15.75 14.31 -25.21
C ARG A 112 -14.55 13.38 -25.09
N ALA A 113 -14.57 12.35 -25.91
CA ALA A 113 -13.37 11.75 -26.45
C ALA A 113 -12.63 12.77 -27.36
N SER A 114 -11.35 12.50 -27.58
CA SER A 114 -10.44 13.12 -28.56
C SER A 114 -9.60 14.29 -28.06
N CYS A 115 -8.35 14.01 -27.66
CA CYS A 115 -7.17 14.64 -28.26
C CYS A 115 -5.87 13.96 -27.75
N TRP A 116 -5.42 12.89 -28.40
CA TRP A 116 -4.04 12.42 -28.33
C TRP A 116 -3.60 12.18 -29.77
N LEU A 117 -3.10 13.23 -30.43
CA LEU A 117 -2.21 13.13 -31.57
C LEU A 117 -1.56 14.49 -31.82
N SER A 118 -0.25 14.41 -32.09
CA SER A 118 0.65 15.45 -32.61
C SER A 118 1.37 16.34 -31.60
N CYS A 119 2.68 16.11 -31.47
CA CYS A 119 3.77 17.04 -31.79
C CYS A 119 5.11 16.26 -31.70
N HIS A 120 5.62 15.71 -32.80
CA HIS A 120 6.73 16.26 -33.63
C HIS A 120 7.97 16.63 -32.81
N ALA A 121 9.08 15.87 -32.87
CA ALA A 121 10.00 15.75 -34.01
C ALA A 121 10.43 17.11 -34.56
N GLN A 122 11.59 17.57 -34.08
CA GLN A 122 12.56 18.40 -34.81
C GLN A 122 13.95 17.88 -34.47
#